data_AF-A0A7J6R1W2-F1
#
_entry.id   AF-A0A7J6R1W2-F1
#
_cell.length_a   1.000
_cell.length_b   1.000
_cell.length_c   1.000
_cell.angle_alpha   90.00
_cell.angle_beta   90.00
_cell.angle_gamma   90.00
#
_symmetry.space_group_name_H-M   'P 1'
#
loop_
_entity.id
_entity.type
_entity.pdbx_description
1 polymer ?
#
loop_
_entity_poly.entity_id
_entity_poly.type
_entity_poly.pdbx_seq_one_letter_code
_entity_poly.pdbx_strand_id
1 'polypeptide(L)'
;MPVILVAWFIGNAYAYLALMYLTSDNFIFGELPQYQTVCRDFVVFLLIEEIMFYYFHRMFHEWKAAYKAVHKLHHRFTAPVPFQAIYTHPLEHLLVNVTPILAGPILMQSH
;
A
#
# COMPACT_ATOMS: atom_id res chain seq x y z
N MET A 1 3.30 5.79 19.51
CA MET A 1 4.59 5.26 19.03
C MET A 1 4.61 3.75 18.78
N PRO A 2 4.24 2.85 19.72
CA PRO A 2 4.42 1.40 19.48
C PRO A 2 3.61 0.86 18.29
N VAL A 3 2.39 1.38 18.08
CA VAL A 3 1.53 0.93 16.97
C VAL A 3 2.10 1.27 15.59
N ILE A 4 2.73 2.43 15.42
CA ILE A 4 3.40 2.80 14.15
C ILE A 4 4.52 1.80 13.87
N LEU A 5 5.35 1.48 14.86
CA LEU A 5 6.49 0.58 14.66
C LEU A 5 6.01 -0.81 14.24
N VAL A 6 4.98 -1.34 14.91
CA VAL A 6 4.40 -2.65 14.54
C VAL A 6 3.80 -2.61 13.14
N ALA A 7 3.00 -1.58 12.82
CA ALA A 7 2.44 -1.40 11.49
C ALA A 7 3.53 -1.31 10.42
N TRP A 8 4.59 -0.55 10.69
CA TRP A 8 5.72 -0.36 9.79
C TRP A 8 6.49 -1.65 9.56
N PHE A 9 6.82 -2.43 10.60
CA PHE A 9 7.49 -3.72 10.43
C PHE A 9 6.65 -4.72 9.63
N ILE A 10 5.35 -4.80 9.91
CA ILE A 10 4.43 -5.68 9.17
C ILE A 10 4.30 -5.24 7.71
N GLY A 11 4.13 -3.95 7.48
CA GLY A 11 4.04 -3.37 6.13
C GLY A 11 5.31 -3.60 5.32
N ASN A 12 6.48 -3.37 5.91
CA ASN A 12 7.77 -3.62 5.25
C ASN A 12 8.02 -5.11 5.01
N ALA A 13 7.64 -5.99 5.94
CA ALA A 13 7.75 -7.43 5.73
C ALA A 13 6.87 -7.89 4.54
N TYR A 14 5.63 -7.40 4.46
CA TYR A 14 4.75 -7.68 3.33
C TYR A 14 5.30 -7.11 2.01
N ALA A 15 5.77 -5.86 2.01
CA ALA A 15 6.37 -5.23 0.84
C ALA A 15 7.63 -5.97 0.39
N TYR A 16 8.47 -6.41 1.33
CA TYR A 16 9.65 -7.21 1.04
C TYR A 16 9.29 -8.55 0.41
N LEU A 17 8.28 -9.26 0.94
CA LEU A 17 7.80 -10.51 0.36
C LEU A 17 7.20 -10.31 -1.04
N ALA A 18 6.46 -9.22 -1.24
CA ALA A 18 5.95 -8.85 -2.56
C ALA A 18 7.10 -8.55 -3.54
N LEU A 19 8.13 -7.85 -3.09
CA LEU A 19 9.31 -7.57 -3.91
C LEU A 19 10.06 -8.87 -4.26
N MET A 20 10.28 -9.76 -3.28
CA MET A 20 10.89 -11.07 -3.54
C MET A 20 10.09 -11.91 -4.54
N TYR A 21 8.76 -11.81 -4.52
CA TYR A 21 7.89 -12.46 -5.49
C TYR A 21 8.07 -11.85 -6.89
N LEU A 22 8.26 -10.53 -6.99
CA LEU A 22 8.43 -9.84 -8.27
C LEU A 22 9.86 -9.97 -8.83
N THR A 23 10.87 -10.10 -7.97
CA THR A 23 12.29 -10.20 -8.32
C THR A 23 12.83 -11.61 -8.14
N SER A 24 11.99 -12.66 -8.25
CA SER A 24 12.40 -14.05 -8.02
C SER A 24 13.42 -14.56 -9.06
N ASP A 25 13.54 -13.85 -10.18
CA ASP A 25 14.57 -14.11 -11.18
C ASP A 25 15.89 -13.47 -10.73
N ASN A 26 17.02 -14.13 -10.99
CA ASN A 26 18.35 -13.55 -10.74
C ASN A 26 18.38 -12.15 -11.35
N PHE A 27 18.47 -11.10 -10.52
CA PHE A 27 18.49 -9.71 -10.96
C PHE A 27 19.72 -9.49 -11.83
N ILE A 28 19.57 -9.74 -13.12
CA ILE A 28 20.55 -9.42 -14.14
C ILE A 28 20.22 -7.98 -14.53
N PHE A 29 21.20 -7.09 -14.47
CA PHE A 29 21.09 -5.76 -15.07
C PHE A 29 20.84 -5.94 -16.58
N GLY A 30 19.56 -6.08 -16.95
CA GLY A 30 19.09 -6.25 -18.32
C GLY A 30 18.90 -4.90 -19.00
N GLU A 31 18.40 -4.96 -20.23
CA GLU A 31 18.00 -3.75 -20.94
C GLU A 31 16.81 -3.08 -20.24
N LEU A 32 16.86 -1.75 -20.11
CA LEU A 32 15.78 -0.98 -19.53
C LEU A 32 14.51 -1.14 -20.37
N PRO A 33 13.32 -1.15 -19.73
CA PRO A 33 12.06 -1.22 -20.46
C PRO A 33 11.89 -0.01 -21.37
N GLN A 34 11.21 -0.21 -22.49
CA GLN A 34 10.86 0.89 -23.38
C GLN A 34 9.96 1.90 -22.67
N TYR A 35 10.04 3.17 -23.09
CA TYR A 35 9.27 4.25 -22.46
C TYR A 35 7.76 3.99 -22.47
N GLN A 36 7.22 3.32 -23.50
CA GLN A 36 5.81 2.95 -23.59
C GLN A 36 5.39 1.99 -22.47
N THR A 37 6.25 1.04 -22.12
CA THR A 37 6.02 0.10 -21.02
C THR A 37 5.96 0.84 -19.70
N VAL A 38 6.94 1.73 -19.45
CA VAL A 38 6.95 2.57 -18.24
C VAL A 38 5.69 3.44 -18.16
N CYS A 39 5.29 4.09 -19.25
CA CYS A 39 4.07 4.91 -19.27
C CYS A 39 2.80 4.08 -19.00
N ARG A 40 2.67 2.92 -19.65
CA ARG A 40 1.53 2.01 -19.44
C ARG A 40 1.46 1.57 -17.99
N ASP A 41 2.57 1.08 -17.44
CA ASP A 41 2.62 0.51 -16.09
C ASP A 41 2.38 1.59 -15.03
N PHE A 42 2.90 2.81 -15.26
CA PHE A 42 2.64 3.96 -14.39
C PHE A 42 1.15 4.36 -14.39
N VAL A 43 0.50 4.38 -15.56
CA VAL A 43 -0.94 4.67 -15.64
C VAL A 43 -1.76 3.59 -14.95
N VAL A 44 -1.43 2.31 -15.15
CA VAL A 44 -2.11 1.21 -14.46
C VAL A 44 -1.91 1.31 -12.96
N PHE A 45 -0.68 1.57 -12.49
CA PHE A 45 -0.36 1.78 -11.09
C PHE A 45 -1.24 2.87 -10.47
N LEU A 46 -1.27 4.08 -11.06
CA LEU A 46 -2.06 5.19 -10.53
C LEU A 46 -3.55 4.86 -10.44
N LEU A 47 -4.12 4.21 -11.46
CA LEU A 47 -5.53 3.85 -11.47
C LEU A 47 -5.86 2.80 -10.41
N ILE A 48 -5.02 1.77 -10.29
CA ILE A 48 -5.23 0.69 -9.32
C ILE A 48 -5.05 1.20 -7.89
N GLU A 49 -4.00 2.00 -7.63
CA GLU A 49 -3.76 2.62 -6.33
C GLU A 49 -4.97 3.46 -5.90
N GLU A 50 -5.44 4.38 -6.75
CA GLU A 50 -6.58 5.26 -6.46
C GLU A 50 -7.85 4.46 -6.16
N ILE A 51 -8.19 3.50 -7.04
CA ILE A 51 -9.39 2.66 -6.89
C ILE A 51 -9.31 1.87 -5.58
N MET A 52 -8.22 1.15 -5.34
CA MET A 52 -8.09 0.28 -4.17
C MET A 52 -8.04 1.09 -2.88
N PHE A 53 -7.26 2.18 -2.85
CA PHE A 53 -7.22 3.09 -1.70
C PHE A 53 -8.62 3.59 -1.36
N TYR A 54 -9.35 4.12 -2.35
CA TYR A 54 -10.69 4.65 -2.15
C TYR A 54 -11.64 3.61 -1.56
N TYR A 55 -11.72 2.42 -2.15
CA TYR A 55 -12.68 1.41 -1.72
C TYR A 55 -12.33 0.80 -0.36
N PHE A 56 -11.05 0.55 -0.07
CA PHE A 56 -10.66 0.07 1.26
C PHE A 56 -10.86 1.13 2.32
N HIS A 57 -10.46 2.38 2.05
CA HIS A 57 -10.67 3.48 2.98
C HIS A 57 -12.16 3.69 3.27
N ARG A 58 -13.00 3.72 2.23
CA ARG A 58 -14.45 3.82 2.36
C ARG A 58 -15.02 2.65 3.15
N MET A 59 -14.60 1.41 2.86
CA MET A 59 -15.05 0.24 3.61
C MET A 59 -14.75 0.37 5.11
N PHE A 60 -13.57 0.86 5.46
CA PHE A 60 -13.12 1.04 6.84
C PHE A 60 -13.88 2.17 7.57
N HIS A 61 -14.38 3.15 6.83
CA HIS A 61 -15.28 4.18 7.32
C HIS A 61 -16.72 3.67 7.53
N GLU A 62 -17.29 2.99 6.52
CA GLU A 62 -18.70 2.61 6.48
C GLU A 62 -19.01 1.39 7.36
N TRP A 63 -18.10 0.42 7.41
CA TRP A 63 -18.30 -0.76 8.22
C TRP A 63 -18.00 -0.48 9.70
N LYS A 64 -19.06 -0.32 10.50
CA LYS A 64 -18.99 0.04 11.93
C LYS A 64 -17.99 -0.78 12.75
N ALA A 65 -17.84 -2.07 12.47
CA ALA A 65 -16.89 -2.93 13.18
C ALA A 65 -15.44 -2.57 12.82
N ALA A 66 -15.13 -2.46 11.52
CA ALA A 66 -13.83 -2.02 11.03
C ALA A 66 -13.50 -0.60 11.54
N TYR A 67 -14.47 0.32 11.47
CA TYR A 67 -14.26 1.68 11.97
C TYR A 67 -13.83 1.69 13.44
N LYS A 68 -14.61 1.03 14.30
CA LYS A 68 -14.34 1.02 15.75
C LYS A 68 -13.05 0.29 16.12
N ALA A 69 -12.75 -0.82 15.43
CA ALA A 69 -11.62 -1.69 15.77
C ALA A 69 -10.29 -1.17 15.21
N VAL A 70 -10.29 -0.62 13.99
CA VAL A 70 -9.04 -0.27 13.28
C VAL A 70 -8.99 1.21 12.88
N HIS A 71 -9.99 1.71 12.17
CA HIS A 71 -9.92 3.02 11.49
C HIS A 71 -10.06 4.23 12.43
N LYS A 72 -10.72 4.07 13.58
CA LYS A 72 -10.87 5.15 14.58
C LYS A 72 -9.53 5.62 15.11
N LEU A 73 -8.49 4.76 15.12
CA LEU A 73 -7.15 5.15 15.55
C LEU A 73 -6.54 6.19 14.60
N HIS A 74 -6.73 6.00 13.29
CA HIS A 74 -6.27 6.93 12.26
C HIS A 74 -6.91 8.32 12.43
N HIS A 75 -8.23 8.36 12.66
CA HIS A 75 -8.99 9.59 12.91
C HIS A 75 -8.86 10.15 14.34
N ARG A 76 -7.91 9.65 15.14
CA ARG A 76 -7.66 10.17 16.49
C ARG A 76 -7.21 11.62 16.45
N PHE A 77 -6.45 11.99 15.42
CA PHE A 77 -5.98 13.34 15.23
C PHE A 77 -6.79 14.04 14.15
N THR A 78 -7.26 15.24 14.45
CA THR A 78 -8.18 15.98 13.56
C THR A 78 -7.47 16.91 12.60
N ALA A 79 -6.26 17.36 12.94
CA ALA A 79 -5.44 18.21 12.07
C ALA A 79 -4.61 17.32 11.13
N PRO A 80 -4.81 17.35 9.81
CA PRO A 80 -4.13 16.45 8.89
C PRO A 80 -2.64 16.78 8.83
N VAL A 81 -1.79 15.86 9.30
CA VAL A 81 -0.34 15.92 9.08
C VAL A 81 0.16 14.62 8.43
N PRO A 82 1.22 14.64 7.60
CA PRO A 82 1.68 13.46 6.86
C PRO A 82 1.95 12.24 7.77
N PHE A 83 2.51 12.47 8.95
CA PHE A 83 2.80 11.40 9.91
C PHE A 83 1.56 10.67 10.46
N GLN A 84 0.36 11.23 10.30
CA GLN A 84 -0.87 10.56 10.72
C GLN A 84 -1.34 9.51 9.73
N ALA A 85 -1.00 9.66 8.43
CA ALA A 85 -1.31 8.66 7.42
C ALA A 85 -0.69 7.28 7.76
N ILE A 86 0.42 7.28 8.49
CA ILE A 86 1.10 6.08 8.99
C ILE A 86 0.82 5.77 10.47
N TYR A 87 0.04 6.60 11.17
CA TYR A 87 -0.47 6.31 12.51
C TYR A 87 -1.78 5.53 12.41
N THR A 88 -1.70 4.31 11.92
CA THR A 88 -2.85 3.46 11.64
C THR A 88 -2.71 2.12 12.36
N HIS A 89 -3.82 1.40 12.52
CA HIS A 89 -3.75 0.02 12.99
C HIS A 89 -2.96 -0.84 11.96
N PRO A 90 -2.19 -1.88 12.35
CA PRO A 90 -1.39 -2.65 11.39
C PRO A 90 -2.21 -3.24 10.22
N LEU A 91 -3.43 -3.72 10.50
CA LEU A 91 -4.35 -4.20 9.46
C LEU A 91 -4.76 -3.09 8.47
N GLU A 92 -5.02 -1.89 8.98
CA GLU A 92 -5.34 -0.73 8.15
C GLU A 92 -4.12 -0.28 7.35
N HIS A 93 -2.93 -0.28 7.96
CA HIS A 93 -1.70 0.01 7.24
C HIS A 93 -1.47 -0.98 6.09
N LEU A 94 -1.67 -2.27 6.34
CA LEU A 94 -1.53 -3.29 5.32
C LEU A 94 -2.53 -3.08 4.17
N LEU A 95 -3.83 -3.01 4.47
CA LEU A 95 -4.88 -3.01 3.46
C LEU A 95 -5.12 -1.66 2.79
N VAL A 96 -5.02 -0.55 3.51
CA VAL A 96 -5.32 0.80 3.00
C VAL A 96 -4.07 1.50 2.50
N ASN A 97 -2.90 1.29 3.13
CA ASN A 97 -1.68 1.98 2.70
C ASN A 97 -0.79 1.11 1.80
N VAL A 98 -0.39 -0.09 2.23
CA VAL A 98 0.65 -0.86 1.54
C VAL A 98 0.11 -1.64 0.33
N THR A 99 -1.03 -2.32 0.47
CA THR A 99 -1.60 -3.13 -0.62
C THR A 99 -1.95 -2.30 -1.87
N PRO A 100 -2.60 -1.12 -1.80
CA PRO A 100 -2.89 -0.32 -2.99
C PRO A 100 -1.63 0.10 -3.75
N ILE A 101 -0.56 0.46 -3.05
CA ILE A 101 0.73 0.83 -3.64
C ILE A 101 1.35 -0.35 -4.39
N LEU A 102 1.31 -1.55 -3.82
CA LEU A 102 1.96 -2.73 -4.41
C LEU A 102 1.10 -3.44 -5.47
N ALA A 103 -0.21 -3.24 -5.47
CA ALA A 103 -1.11 -3.96 -6.36
C ALA A 103 -0.83 -3.69 -7.85
N GLY A 104 -0.56 -2.44 -8.23
CA GLY A 104 -0.19 -2.09 -9.61
C GLY A 104 1.06 -2.83 -10.10
N PRO A 105 2.20 -2.71 -9.39
CA PRO A 105 3.42 -3.45 -9.72
C PRO A 105 3.24 -4.97 -9.75
N ILE A 106 2.44 -5.53 -8.83
CA ILE A 106 2.14 -6.97 -8.81
C ILE A 106 1.36 -7.38 -10.07
N LEU A 107 0.33 -6.62 -10.44
CA LEU A 107 -0.50 -6.90 -11.61
C LEU A 107 0.27 -6.79 -12.93
N MET A 108 1.16 -5.81 -13.02
CA MET A 108 1.98 -5.57 -14.22
C MET A 108 3.27 -6.38 -14.23
N GLN A 109 3.59 -7.08 -13.13
CA GLN A 109 4.87 -7.74 -12.89
C GLN A 109 6.09 -6.81 -13.08
N SER A 110 5.92 -5.52 -12.78
CA SER A 110 6.98 -4.52 -12.90
C SER A 110 7.85 -4.53 -11.64
N HIS A 111 9.18 -4.66 -11.82
CA HIS A 111 10.17 -4.69 -10.75
C HIS A 111 11.42 -3.88 -11.12
#